data_AF-A0A955V6Z0-F1
#
_entry.id   AF-A0A955V6Z0-F1
#
_cell.length_a   1.000
_cell.length_b   1.000
_cell.length_c   1.000
_cell.angle_alpha   90.00
_cell.angle_beta   90.00
_cell.angle_gamma   90.00
#
_symmetry.space_group_name_H-M   'P 1'
#
loop_
_entity.id
_entity.type
_entity.pdbx_description
1 polymer ?
#
loop_
_entity_poly.entity_id
_entity_poly.type
_entity_poly.pdbx_seq_one_letter_code
_entity_poly.pdbx_strand_id
1 'polypeptide(L)'
;MSARRVTVADGLGSLAAELRRRADTDGADEIALRFSDGGGAGATSAWSWADAWEQARRVAAALREDGIRAGDRLLVVAPDVRAAVAAHFGAWALGAVPIHLGLP
;
A
#
# COMPACT_ATOMS: atom_id res chain seq x y z
N MET A 1 4.40 22.09 -20.09
CA MET A 1 4.38 20.92 -19.17
C MET A 1 4.74 21.41 -17.78
N SER A 2 3.79 21.46 -16.85
CA SER A 2 4.03 21.95 -15.48
C SER A 2 4.48 20.79 -14.58
N ALA A 3 5.71 20.85 -14.08
CA ALA A 3 6.23 19.88 -13.12
C ALA A 3 5.56 20.13 -11.76
N ARG A 4 4.71 19.19 -11.32
CA ARG A 4 4.08 19.25 -10.00
C ARG A 4 5.15 18.92 -8.96
N ARG A 5 5.52 19.90 -8.14
CA ARG A 5 6.49 19.74 -7.05
C ARG A 5 5.87 18.81 -5.99
N VAL A 6 6.48 17.65 -5.76
CA VAL A 6 6.14 16.78 -4.63
C VAL A 6 7.01 17.23 -3.48
N THR A 7 6.41 17.91 -2.50
CA THR A 7 7.08 18.27 -1.26
C THR A 7 7.11 17.04 -0.37
N VAL A 8 8.29 16.49 -0.10
CA VAL A 8 8.47 15.49 0.97
C VAL A 8 8.36 16.27 2.28
N ALA A 9 7.31 16.02 3.06
CA ALA A 9 7.10 16.74 4.31
C ALA A 9 8.24 16.44 5.29
N ASP A 10 8.84 17.50 5.87
CA ASP A 10 9.92 17.46 6.86
C ASP A 10 9.45 16.96 8.25
N GLY A 11 8.84 15.78 8.29
CA GLY A 11 8.50 15.07 9.51
C GLY A 11 8.59 13.57 9.23
N LEU A 12 9.67 12.93 9.68
CA LEU A 12 10.03 11.54 9.37
C LEU A 12 9.05 10.52 9.97
N GLY A 13 7.81 10.50 9.49
CA GLY A 13 6.90 9.36 9.62
C GLY A 13 7.15 8.34 8.52
N SER A 14 6.85 7.06 8.76
CA SER A 14 6.89 6.05 7.69
C SER A 14 5.79 6.32 6.66
N LEU A 15 5.94 5.83 5.42
CA LEU A 15 4.88 5.91 4.42
C LEU A 15 3.60 5.19 4.85
N ALA A 16 3.70 4.18 5.72
CA ALA A 16 2.53 3.59 6.37
C ALA A 16 1.86 4.54 7.37
N ALA A 17 2.62 5.39 8.06
CA ALA A 17 2.05 6.41 8.94
C ALA A 17 1.32 7.50 8.15
N GLU A 18 1.80 7.86 6.95
CA GLU A 18 1.04 8.70 6.00
C GLU A 18 -0.28 8.05 5.61
N LEU A 19 -0.24 6.77 5.24
CA LEU A 19 -1.43 6.03 4.82
C LEU A 19 -2.49 6.00 5.92
N ARG A 20 -2.09 5.70 7.16
CA ARG A 20 -2.97 5.76 8.34
C ARG A 20 -3.52 7.17 8.55
N ARG A 21 -2.66 8.19 8.49
CA ARG A 21 -3.09 9.58 8.72
C ARG A 21 -4.16 10.01 7.71
N ARG A 22 -4.02 9.62 6.44
CA ARG A 22 -5.04 9.88 5.40
C ARG A 22 -6.36 9.17 5.71
N ALA A 23 -6.29 7.92 6.15
CA ALA A 23 -7.46 7.14 6.53
C ALA A 23 -8.19 7.68 7.77
N ASP A 24 -7.49 8.39 8.65
CA ASP A 24 -8.05 8.97 9.89
C ASP A 24 -8.52 10.44 9.73
N THR A 25 -8.55 10.98 8.51
CA THR A 25 -8.98 12.37 8.22
C THR A 25 -10.30 12.42 7.45
N ASP A 26 -10.91 13.61 7.36
CA ASP A 26 -12.16 13.83 6.61
C ASP A 26 -12.10 13.38 5.13
N GLY A 27 -10.90 13.24 4.56
CA GLY A 27 -10.68 12.71 3.21
C GLY A 27 -10.56 11.18 3.12
N ALA A 28 -10.95 10.42 4.15
CA ALA A 28 -10.79 8.97 4.21
C ALA A 28 -11.44 8.23 3.03
N ASP A 29 -12.59 8.72 2.57
CA ASP A 29 -13.35 8.14 1.45
C ASP A 29 -12.85 8.60 0.07
N GLU A 30 -11.89 9.54 0.02
CA GLU A 30 -11.29 9.95 -1.25
C GLU A 30 -10.45 8.81 -1.85
N ILE A 31 -10.47 8.72 -3.19
CA ILE A 31 -9.72 7.69 -3.92
C ILE A 31 -8.21 7.88 -3.71
N ALA A 32 -7.57 6.86 -3.14
CA ALA A 32 -6.12 6.76 -2.98
C ALA A 32 -5.47 6.07 -4.18
N LEU A 33 -6.05 4.97 -4.63
CA LEU A 33 -5.47 4.08 -5.64
C LEU A 33 -6.53 3.65 -6.65
N ARG A 34 -6.16 3.65 -7.94
CA ARG A 34 -6.96 3.08 -9.03
C ARG A 34 -6.23 1.88 -9.61
N PHE A 35 -6.99 0.84 -9.89
CA PHE A 35 -6.52 -0.41 -10.46
C PHE A 35 -7.12 -0.57 -11.86
N SER A 36 -6.32 -1.13 -12.77
CA SER A 36 -6.83 -1.58 -14.06
C SER A 36 -7.18 -3.05 -13.92
N ASP A 37 -8.46 -3.37 -13.93
CA ASP A 37 -8.91 -4.75 -13.93
C ASP A 37 -8.83 -5.21 -15.38
N GLY A 38 -7.85 -6.06 -15.73
CA GLY A 38 -7.48 -6.42 -17.11
C GLY A 38 -8.57 -7.07 -17.99
N GLY A 39 -9.85 -6.99 -17.63
CA GLY A 39 -10.98 -7.29 -18.50
C GLY A 39 -11.20 -6.15 -19.51
N GLY A 40 -11.47 -6.50 -20.77
CA GLY A 40 -11.73 -5.54 -21.83
C GLY A 40 -12.77 -4.46 -21.46
N ALA A 41 -12.63 -3.29 -22.12
CA ALA A 41 -13.38 -2.06 -21.92
C ALA A 41 -13.27 -1.43 -20.51
N GLY A 42 -12.05 -1.22 -20.03
CA GLY A 42 -11.75 -0.12 -19.10
C GLY A 42 -12.39 -0.20 -17.72
N ALA A 43 -12.76 -1.38 -17.25
CA ALA A 43 -13.20 -1.57 -15.87
C ALA A 43 -12.05 -1.19 -14.93
N THR A 44 -12.25 -0.11 -14.17
CA THR A 44 -11.32 0.34 -13.15
C THR A 44 -12.01 0.25 -11.81
N SER A 45 -11.38 -0.43 -10.88
CA SER A 45 -11.76 -0.40 -9.48
C SER A 45 -10.78 0.48 -8.71
N ALA A 46 -11.18 0.90 -7.52
CA ALA A 46 -10.41 1.83 -6.72
C ALA A 46 -10.45 1.44 -5.24
N TRP A 47 -9.46 1.92 -4.51
CA TRP A 47 -9.47 1.96 -3.06
C TRP A 47 -9.49 3.42 -2.61
N SER A 48 -10.37 3.71 -1.65
CA SER A 48 -10.27 4.92 -0.84
C SER A 48 -9.02 4.86 0.06
N TRP A 49 -8.69 5.97 0.73
CA TRP A 49 -7.65 5.96 1.76
C TRP A 49 -7.99 5.00 2.90
N ALA A 50 -9.26 4.94 3.30
CA ALA A 50 -9.75 4.00 4.30
C ALA A 50 -9.57 2.54 3.86
N ASP A 51 -9.94 2.21 2.62
CA ASP A 51 -9.79 0.87 2.06
C ASP A 51 -8.30 0.47 2.03
N ALA A 52 -7.43 1.34 1.53
CA ALA A 52 -6.01 1.06 1.41
C ALA A 52 -5.37 0.80 2.78
N TRP A 53 -5.74 1.59 3.80
CA TRP A 53 -5.26 1.36 5.16
C TRP A 53 -5.83 0.09 5.79
N GLU A 54 -7.10 -0.24 5.53
CA GLU A 54 -7.69 -1.48 5.99
C GLU A 54 -6.96 -2.70 5.40
N GLN A 55 -6.70 -2.72 4.10
CA GLN A 55 -5.97 -3.82 3.45
C GLN A 55 -4.55 -3.95 4.01
N ALA A 56 -3.84 -2.82 4.21
CA ALA A 56 -2.52 -2.82 4.82
C ALA A 56 -2.54 -3.43 6.23
N ARG A 57 -3.50 -3.06 7.08
CA ARG A 57 -3.63 -3.62 8.43
C ARG A 57 -3.93 -5.11 8.43
N ARG A 58 -4.81 -5.58 7.54
CA ARG A 58 -5.15 -7.00 7.41
C ARG A 58 -3.92 -7.83 7.04
N VAL A 59 -3.16 -7.38 6.04
CA VAL A 59 -1.91 -8.05 5.65
C VAL A 59 -0.87 -7.98 6.78
N ALA A 60 -0.69 -6.84 7.44
CA ALA A 60 0.25 -6.70 8.54
C ALA A 60 -0.08 -7.63 9.72
N ALA A 61 -1.37 -7.88 9.98
CA ALA A 61 -1.82 -8.84 10.97
C ALA A 61 -1.44 -10.27 10.56
N ALA A 62 -1.79 -10.69 9.34
CA ALA A 62 -1.47 -12.02 8.81
C ALA A 62 0.06 -12.29 8.80
N LEU A 63 0.86 -11.34 8.30
CA LEU A 63 2.32 -11.46 8.31
C LEU A 63 2.89 -11.63 9.72
N ARG A 64 2.32 -10.93 10.71
CA ARG A 64 2.74 -11.06 12.12
C ARG A 64 2.38 -12.44 12.68
N GLU A 65 1.21 -12.96 12.33
CA GLU A 65 0.77 -14.31 12.71
C GLU A 65 1.69 -15.39 12.11
N ASP A 66 2.17 -15.17 10.88
CA ASP A 66 3.18 -16.01 10.21
C ASP A 66 4.61 -15.81 10.75
N GLY A 67 4.78 -14.98 11.78
CA GLY A 67 6.04 -14.81 12.50
C GLY A 67 6.96 -13.72 11.96
N ILE A 68 6.58 -13.01 10.90
CA ILE A 68 7.35 -11.89 10.36
C ILE A 68 7.41 -10.74 11.37
N ARG A 69 8.57 -10.12 11.49
CA ARG A 69 8.85 -9.03 12.44
C ARG A 69 9.29 -7.77 11.72
N ALA A 70 9.27 -6.67 12.47
CA ALA A 70 9.84 -5.41 12.00
C ALA A 70 11.34 -5.59 11.71
N GLY A 71 11.82 -5.03 10.61
CA GLY A 71 13.18 -5.20 10.10
C GLY A 71 13.40 -6.41 9.19
N ASP A 72 12.48 -7.38 9.18
CA ASP A 72 12.59 -8.53 8.26
C ASP A 72 12.44 -8.08 6.81
N ARG A 73 13.15 -8.77 5.91
CA ARG A 73 13.07 -8.54 4.47
C ARG A 73 12.05 -9.51 3.88
N LEU A 74 10.99 -8.98 3.29
CA LEU A 74 9.90 -9.75 2.69
C LEU A 74 10.03 -9.73 1.18
N LEU A 75 10.32 -10.86 0.56
CA LEU A 75 10.23 -11.00 -0.89
C LEU A 75 8.75 -11.03 -1.29
N VAL A 76 8.32 -10.09 -2.12
CA VAL A 76 6.97 -9.99 -2.66
C VAL A 76 7.00 -10.47 -4.11
N VAL A 77 6.35 -11.61 -4.34
CA VAL A 77 6.14 -12.20 -5.67
C VAL A 77 4.64 -12.31 -5.88
N ALA A 78 4.08 -11.39 -6.66
CA ALA A 78 2.64 -11.31 -6.88
C ALA A 78 2.34 -11.09 -8.38
N PRO A 79 1.47 -11.92 -8.98
CA PRO A 79 1.06 -11.72 -10.37
C PRO A 79 0.06 -10.58 -10.55
N ASP A 80 -0.58 -10.16 -9.46
CA ASP A 80 -1.61 -9.14 -9.43
C ASP A 80 -1.13 -7.90 -8.66
N VAL A 81 -1.35 -6.72 -9.24
CA VAL A 81 -0.87 -5.45 -8.68
C VAL A 81 -1.60 -5.09 -7.38
N ARG A 82 -2.86 -5.49 -7.21
CA ARG A 82 -3.62 -5.22 -5.99
C ARG A 82 -3.05 -6.02 -4.82
N ALA A 83 -2.73 -7.29 -5.04
CA ALA A 83 -2.03 -8.12 -4.07
C ALA A 83 -0.63 -7.56 -3.75
N ALA A 84 0.13 -7.15 -4.78
CA ALA A 84 1.46 -6.54 -4.58
C ALA A 84 1.40 -5.27 -3.72
N VAL A 85 0.41 -4.40 -3.96
CA VAL A 85 0.21 -3.15 -3.23
C VAL A 85 -0.22 -3.42 -1.77
N ALA A 86 -1.15 -4.35 -1.54
CA ALA A 86 -1.55 -4.75 -0.19
C ALA A 86 -0.37 -5.33 0.60
N ALA A 87 0.41 -6.22 -0.02
CA ALA A 87 1.63 -6.79 0.55
C ALA A 87 2.65 -5.71 0.94
N HIS A 88 2.87 -4.74 0.03
CA HIS A 88 3.82 -3.66 0.24
C HIS A 88 3.45 -2.76 1.43
N PHE A 89 2.19 -2.28 1.47
CA PHE A 89 1.75 -1.42 2.57
C PHE A 89 1.60 -2.19 3.88
N GLY A 90 1.17 -3.46 3.83
CA GLY A 90 1.12 -4.31 5.01
C GLY A 90 2.51 -4.56 5.61
N ALA A 91 3.52 -4.81 4.78
CA ALA A 91 4.91 -4.94 5.23
C ALA A 91 5.39 -3.65 5.90
N TRP A 92 5.19 -2.48 5.29
CA TRP A 92 5.53 -1.20 5.91
C TRP A 92 4.77 -0.90 7.20
N ALA A 93 3.48 -1.27 7.27
CA ALA A 93 2.67 -1.11 8.48
C ALA A 93 3.14 -2.04 9.63
N LEU A 94 3.69 -3.22 9.29
CA LEU A 94 4.34 -4.12 10.23
C LEU A 94 5.75 -3.63 10.64
N GLY A 95 6.39 -2.81 9.79
CA GLY A 95 7.78 -2.38 9.93
C GLY A 95 8.79 -3.30 9.22
N ALA A 96 8.31 -4.21 8.37
CA ALA A 96 9.15 -5.05 7.50
C ALA A 96 9.54 -4.30 6.21
N VAL A 97 10.53 -4.83 5.49
CA VAL A 97 11.11 -4.27 4.27
C VAL A 97 10.70 -5.10 3.06
N PRO A 98 9.72 -4.67 2.26
CA PRO A 98 9.30 -5.38 1.06
C PRO A 98 10.32 -5.25 -0.08
N ILE A 99 10.61 -6.35 -0.76
CA ILE A 99 11.47 -6.44 -1.94
C ILE A 99 10.62 -7.04 -3.06
N HIS A 100 10.35 -6.27 -4.11
CA HIS A 100 9.53 -6.74 -5.23
C HIS A 100 10.37 -7.51 -6.25
N LEU A 101 9.88 -8.67 -6.65
CA LEU A 101 10.43 -9.43 -7.77
C LEU A 101 9.37 -9.50 -8.87
N GLY A 102 9.67 -8.89 -10.02
CA GLY A 102 8.84 -9.00 -11.21
C GLY A 102 8.85 -10.43 -11.73
N LEU A 103 7.67 -10.94 -12.09
CA LEU A 103 7.57 -12.19 -12.82
C LEU A 103 8.09 -11.97 -14.26
N PRO A 104 8.83 -12.94 -14.84
CA PRO A 104 9.38 -12.84 -16.18
C PRO A 104 8.30 -12.80 -17.28
#